data_AF-A0A843DPR2-F1
#
_entry.id   AF-A0A843DPR2-F1
#
_cell.length_a   1.000
_cell.length_b   1.000
_cell.length_c   1.000
_cell.angle_alpha   90.00
_cell.angle_beta   90.00
_cell.angle_gamma   90.00
#
_symmetry.space_group_name_H-M   'P 1'
#
loop_
_entity.id
_entity.type
_entity.pdbx_description
1 polymer ?
#
loop_
_entity_poly.entity_id
_entity_poly.type
_entity_poly.pdbx_seq_one_letter_code
_entity_poly.pdbx_strand_id
1 'polypeptide(L)'
;MRDTVSIIPAGRRIAESWWGRAWVSVLEGYADFSNRMPRGRSYLRNGAVRDILISEGHIEARVQGRMKRPYRIIIDISPLSGDKISGISARCSGRIESLDALVTGNIPSDIAELFVSKGGLFPTPEEIYFDCSCPDSAYMCKHVAAVLYGIAVMFDREPLLFFRLRGINVDTLVRKSVEERTEKMLRNAGCRTGRMLDDREIKDTFGIL
;
A
#
# COMPACT_ATOMS: atom_id res chain seq x y z
N MET A 1 23.38 11.99 1.51
CA MET A 1 23.14 11.87 2.96
C MET A 1 22.00 10.87 3.10
N ARG A 2 22.22 9.69 3.69
CA ARG A 2 21.13 8.70 3.87
C ARG A 2 20.38 9.12 5.13
N ASP A 3 19.24 9.76 4.98
CA ASP A 3 18.36 10.02 6.13
C ASP A 3 17.89 8.66 6.66
N THR A 4 18.53 8.20 7.75
CA THR A 4 18.17 6.94 8.39
C THR A 4 16.84 7.12 9.12
N VAL A 5 15.76 6.80 8.43
CA VAL A 5 14.43 6.69 9.03
C VAL A 5 14.50 5.61 10.11
N SER A 6 14.18 5.96 11.36
CA SER A 6 14.12 4.98 12.45
C SER A 6 13.13 3.85 12.11
N ILE A 7 13.55 2.59 12.21
CA ILE A 7 12.76 1.41 11.81
C ILE A 7 12.06 0.78 13.02
N ILE A 8 12.19 1.40 14.20
CA ILE A 8 11.63 0.88 15.45
C ILE A 8 10.18 1.36 15.61
N PRO A 9 9.22 0.46 15.87
CA PRO A 9 7.84 0.84 16.18
C PRO A 9 7.76 1.72 17.43
N ALA A 10 7.02 2.82 17.38
CA ALA A 10 6.87 3.76 18.50
C ALA A 10 5.93 3.26 19.61
N GLY A 11 4.98 2.36 19.28
CA GLY A 11 3.91 1.94 20.18
C GLY A 11 3.81 0.43 20.41
N ARG A 12 2.66 -0.01 20.95
CA ARG A 12 2.34 -1.44 21.16
C ARG A 12 2.07 -2.18 19.86
N ARG A 13 1.51 -1.52 18.85
CA ARG A 13 1.38 -2.08 17.51
C ARG A 13 2.69 -1.92 16.74
N ILE A 14 2.83 -2.67 15.66
CA ILE A 14 3.97 -2.51 14.74
C ILE A 14 3.75 -1.28 13.86
N ALA A 15 2.52 -1.08 13.41
CA ALA A 15 2.11 0.03 12.58
C ALA A 15 0.76 0.59 13.05
N GLU A 16 0.56 1.90 12.85
CA GLU A 16 -0.64 2.66 13.17
C GLU A 16 -1.37 3.17 11.91
N SER A 17 -0.67 3.47 10.81
CA SER A 17 -1.31 3.89 9.57
C SER A 17 -2.12 2.75 8.95
N TRP A 18 -3.02 3.08 8.01
CA TRP A 18 -3.73 2.05 7.25
C TRP A 18 -2.76 1.16 6.46
N TRP A 19 -1.76 1.74 5.79
CA TRP A 19 -0.81 1.00 4.95
C TRP A 19 0.04 0.00 5.72
N GLY A 20 0.63 0.44 6.83
CA GLY A 20 1.44 -0.45 7.67
C GLY A 20 0.58 -1.55 8.33
N ARG A 21 -0.64 -1.22 8.78
CA ARG A 21 -1.57 -2.21 9.35
C ARG A 21 -2.04 -3.22 8.32
N ALA A 22 -2.41 -2.77 7.11
CA ALA A 22 -2.82 -3.63 6.01
C ALA A 22 -1.68 -4.59 5.62
N TRP A 23 -0.45 -4.08 5.51
CA TRP A 23 0.73 -4.91 5.23
C TRP A 23 0.94 -6.02 6.25
N VAL A 24 0.90 -5.68 7.55
CA VAL A 24 1.02 -6.68 8.63
C VAL A 24 -0.12 -7.67 8.57
N SER A 25 -1.37 -7.21 8.41
CA SER A 25 -2.55 -8.06 8.38
C SER A 25 -2.54 -9.04 7.22
N VAL A 26 -2.10 -8.60 6.03
CA VAL A 26 -1.99 -9.46 4.85
C VAL A 26 -0.95 -10.55 5.07
N LEU A 27 0.25 -10.17 5.54
CA LEU A 27 1.32 -11.14 5.78
C LEU A 27 0.99 -12.13 6.90
N GLU A 28 0.35 -11.69 7.98
CA GLU A 28 -0.09 -12.57 9.08
C GLU A 28 -1.27 -13.46 8.68
N GLY A 29 -2.04 -13.07 7.66
CA GLY A 29 -3.12 -13.87 7.08
C GLY A 29 -2.61 -15.07 6.26
N TYR A 30 -1.34 -15.07 5.85
CA TYR A 30 -0.74 -16.20 5.15
C TYR A 30 -0.29 -17.27 6.15
N ALA A 31 -0.89 -18.46 6.06
CA ALA A 31 -0.67 -19.56 7.00
C ALA A 31 0.83 -19.90 7.15
N ASP A 32 1.57 -19.94 6.04
CA ASP A 32 3.00 -20.26 6.02
C ASP A 32 3.86 -19.21 6.71
N PHE A 33 3.38 -17.97 6.79
CA PHE A 33 4.12 -16.86 7.40
C PHE A 33 3.79 -16.72 8.88
N SER A 34 2.51 -16.85 9.25
CA SER A 34 1.97 -16.61 10.59
C SER A 34 2.81 -17.22 11.72
N ASN A 35 3.23 -18.48 11.57
CA ASN A 35 4.00 -19.24 12.58
C ASN A 35 5.44 -18.72 12.79
N ARG A 36 5.98 -17.95 11.85
CA ARG A 36 7.37 -17.46 11.86
C ARG A 36 7.48 -16.00 12.29
N MET A 37 6.37 -15.26 12.16
CA MET A 37 6.30 -13.82 12.42
C MET A 37 6.63 -13.42 13.88
N PRO A 38 6.13 -14.07 14.95
CA PRO A 38 6.34 -13.60 16.33
C PRO A 38 7.81 -13.38 16.74
N ARG A 39 8.72 -14.22 16.24
CA ARG A 39 10.17 -14.06 16.49
C ARG A 39 10.74 -12.86 15.74
N GLY A 40 10.33 -12.64 14.50
CA GLY A 40 10.69 -11.45 13.72
C GLY A 40 10.24 -10.17 14.38
N ARG A 41 9.02 -10.16 14.95
CA ARG A 41 8.48 -9.04 15.72
C ARG A 41 9.40 -8.63 16.87
N SER A 42 9.92 -9.62 17.60
CA SER A 42 10.85 -9.39 18.71
C SER A 42 12.19 -8.80 18.24
N TYR A 43 12.72 -9.29 17.11
CA TYR A 43 13.97 -8.78 16.53
C TYR A 43 13.83 -7.31 16.10
N LEU A 44 12.72 -6.96 15.45
CA LEU A 44 12.43 -5.58 15.08
C LEU A 44 12.39 -4.67 16.30
N ARG A 45 11.62 -5.05 17.33
CA ARG A 45 11.45 -4.25 18.56
C ARG A 45 12.76 -4.05 19.32
N ASN A 46 13.65 -5.04 19.29
CA ASN A 46 14.95 -4.94 19.94
C ASN A 46 15.99 -4.15 19.12
N GLY A 47 15.59 -3.51 18.03
CA GLY A 47 16.49 -2.70 17.19
C GLY A 47 17.51 -3.53 16.40
N ALA A 48 17.20 -4.80 16.13
CA ALA A 48 18.10 -5.67 15.36
C ALA A 48 18.17 -5.27 13.89
N VAL A 49 17.09 -4.73 13.32
CA VAL A 49 17.07 -4.24 11.94
C VAL A 49 17.82 -2.91 11.89
N ARG A 50 18.91 -2.86 11.11
CA ARG A 50 19.84 -1.72 11.04
C ARG A 50 19.46 -0.73 9.95
N ASP A 51 19.17 -1.25 8.77
CA ASP A 51 18.75 -0.49 7.61
C ASP A 51 17.79 -1.33 6.76
N ILE A 52 16.91 -0.63 6.04
CA ILE A 52 16.06 -1.17 5.00
C ILE A 52 16.10 -0.14 3.86
N LEU A 53 16.30 -0.62 2.64
CA LEU A 53 16.25 0.15 1.41
C LEU A 53 15.16 -0.47 0.52
N ILE A 54 14.21 0.36 0.09
CA ILE A 54 13.08 -0.06 -0.73
C ILE A 54 13.23 0.59 -2.11
N SER A 55 13.26 -0.27 -3.13
CA SER A 55 13.24 0.06 -4.54
C SER A 55 12.10 -0.70 -5.23
N GLU A 56 11.89 -0.44 -6.52
CA GLU A 56 10.87 -1.14 -7.29
C GLU A 56 11.10 -2.64 -7.31
N GLY A 57 10.14 -3.41 -6.81
CA GLY A 57 10.19 -4.88 -6.73
C GLY A 57 11.29 -5.46 -5.84
N HIS A 58 12.09 -4.63 -5.15
CA HIS A 58 13.31 -5.09 -4.50
C HIS A 58 13.56 -4.36 -3.17
N ILE A 59 13.92 -5.13 -2.16
CA ILE A 59 14.21 -4.65 -0.80
C ILE A 59 15.53 -5.24 -0.33
N GLU A 60 16.45 -4.38 0.07
CA GLU A 60 17.68 -4.78 0.75
C GLU A 60 17.63 -4.36 2.21
N ALA A 61 18.10 -5.22 3.11
CA ALA A 61 18.17 -4.90 4.53
C ALA A 61 19.35 -5.56 5.22
N ARG A 62 19.73 -4.98 6.37
CA ARG A 62 20.72 -5.56 7.29
C ARG A 62 20.12 -5.80 8.64
N VAL A 63 20.24 -7.04 9.12
CA VAL A 63 19.74 -7.43 10.46
C VAL A 63 20.87 -7.98 11.31
N GLN A 64 21.05 -7.37 12.47
CA GLN A 64 21.97 -7.86 13.48
C GLN A 64 21.45 -9.19 14.05
N GLY A 65 22.24 -10.24 13.90
CA GLY A 65 22.01 -11.53 14.52
C GLY A 65 23.09 -11.85 15.56
N ARG A 66 23.39 -13.16 15.69
CA ARG A 66 24.44 -13.65 16.58
C ARG A 66 25.85 -13.40 16.05
N MET A 67 26.02 -13.26 14.73
CA MET A 67 27.32 -13.02 14.11
C MET A 67 27.80 -11.58 14.33
N LYS A 68 29.12 -11.37 14.30
CA LYS A 68 29.72 -10.03 14.42
C LYS A 68 29.27 -9.07 13.32
N ARG A 69 29.06 -9.58 12.10
CA ARG A 69 28.53 -8.81 10.97
C ARG A 69 27.02 -9.04 10.84
N PRO A 70 26.22 -7.99 10.57
CA PRO A 70 24.80 -8.15 10.25
C PRO A 70 24.59 -9.07 9.04
N TYR A 71 23.51 -9.84 9.08
CA TYR A 71 23.07 -10.61 7.91
C TYR A 71 22.49 -9.67 6.86
N ARG A 72 22.82 -9.94 5.59
CA ARG A 72 22.12 -9.37 4.43
C ARG A 72 20.82 -10.12 4.19
N ILE A 73 19.75 -9.36 3.98
CA ILE A 73 18.43 -9.83 3.60
C ILE A 73 18.11 -9.18 2.26
N ILE A 74 17.59 -9.97 1.33
CA ILE A 74 16.97 -9.53 0.09
C ILE A 74 15.53 -10.04 0.09
N ILE A 75 14.59 -9.16 -0.24
CA ILE A 75 13.20 -9.52 -0.49
C ILE A 75 12.83 -8.98 -1.87
N ASP A 76 12.50 -9.88 -2.78
CA ASP A 76 12.02 -9.54 -4.11
C ASP A 76 10.52 -9.73 -4.18
N ILE A 77 9.84 -8.80 -4.85
CA ILE A 77 8.40 -8.83 -5.06
C ILE A 77 8.13 -8.76 -6.56
N SER A 78 7.45 -9.78 -7.08
CA SER A 78 7.05 -9.85 -8.49
C SER A 78 6.29 -8.61 -8.92
N PRO A 79 6.62 -8.01 -10.07
CA PRO A 79 5.93 -6.83 -10.57
C PRO A 79 4.46 -7.15 -10.86
N LEU A 80 3.60 -6.14 -10.71
CA LEU A 80 2.22 -6.23 -11.19
C LEU A 80 2.20 -6.17 -12.71
N SER A 81 1.33 -6.96 -13.34
CA SER A 81 1.09 -6.82 -14.78
C SER A 81 0.42 -5.47 -15.08
N GLY A 82 0.68 -4.92 -16.27
CA GLY A 82 0.07 -3.67 -16.72
C GLY A 82 -1.46 -3.71 -16.71
N ASP A 83 -2.05 -4.87 -16.98
CA ASP A 83 -3.50 -5.11 -16.93
C ASP A 83 -4.05 -5.01 -15.49
N LYS A 84 -3.35 -5.61 -14.51
CA LYS A 84 -3.72 -5.49 -13.09
C LYS A 84 -3.68 -4.03 -12.64
N ILE A 85 -2.61 -3.31 -12.97
CA ILE A 85 -2.44 -1.89 -12.63
C ILE A 85 -3.56 -1.07 -13.26
N SER A 86 -3.84 -1.28 -14.55
CA SER A 86 -4.88 -0.54 -15.27
C SER A 86 -6.28 -0.83 -14.73
N GLY A 87 -6.59 -2.10 -14.43
CA GLY A 87 -7.87 -2.49 -13.85
C GLY A 87 -8.10 -1.91 -12.46
N ILE A 88 -7.08 -1.89 -11.61
CA ILE A 88 -7.15 -1.26 -10.29
C ILE A 88 -7.31 0.26 -10.42
N SER A 89 -6.53 0.89 -11.31
CA SER A 89 -6.63 2.33 -11.59
C SER A 89 -8.05 2.74 -11.99
N ALA A 90 -8.67 1.98 -12.90
CA ALA A 90 -10.04 2.24 -13.35
C ALA A 90 -11.07 2.06 -12.21
N ARG A 91 -10.87 1.10 -11.30
CA ARG A 91 -11.78 0.88 -10.16
C ARG A 91 -11.61 1.91 -9.05
N CYS A 92 -10.42 2.52 -8.93
CA CYS A 92 -10.15 3.64 -8.03
C CYS A 92 -10.71 4.98 -8.54
N SER A 93 -11.02 5.05 -9.84
CA SER A 93 -11.47 6.27 -10.50
C SER A 93 -12.73 6.87 -9.86
N GLY A 94 -12.64 8.15 -9.51
CA GLY A 94 -13.70 8.90 -8.85
C GLY A 94 -13.98 8.51 -7.39
N ARG A 95 -13.17 7.61 -6.80
CA ARG A 95 -13.30 7.16 -5.40
C ARG A 95 -12.12 7.57 -4.52
N ILE A 96 -10.93 7.71 -5.12
CA ILE A 96 -9.76 8.29 -4.44
C ILE A 96 -9.73 9.76 -4.83
N GLU A 97 -10.09 10.62 -3.87
CA GLU A 97 -10.31 12.06 -4.09
C GLU A 97 -9.01 12.83 -4.35
N SER A 98 -7.88 12.33 -3.85
CA SER A 98 -6.59 13.00 -3.98
C SER A 98 -5.41 12.07 -3.64
N LEU A 99 -4.20 12.49 -4.05
CA LEU A 99 -2.95 11.92 -3.56
C LEU A 99 -2.84 12.03 -2.03
N ASP A 100 -3.39 13.10 -1.45
CA ASP A 100 -3.38 13.33 0.00
C ASP A 100 -4.13 12.21 0.75
N ALA A 101 -5.24 11.70 0.22
CA ALA A 101 -5.93 10.55 0.82
C ALA A 101 -5.05 9.29 0.87
N LEU A 102 -4.23 9.06 -0.16
CA LEU A 102 -3.27 7.95 -0.20
C LEU A 102 -2.14 8.15 0.81
N VAL A 103 -1.61 9.37 0.91
CA VAL A 103 -0.49 9.72 1.81
C VAL A 103 -0.92 9.77 3.27
N THR A 104 -2.15 10.21 3.57
CA THR A 104 -2.69 10.20 4.94
C THR A 104 -3.18 8.82 5.36
N GLY A 105 -3.33 7.88 4.42
CA GLY A 105 -3.87 6.55 4.68
C GLY A 105 -5.38 6.56 4.92
N ASN A 106 -6.08 7.64 4.54
CA ASN A 106 -7.53 7.76 4.59
C ASN A 106 -8.16 7.08 3.37
N ILE A 107 -8.11 5.74 3.36
CA ILE A 107 -8.60 4.92 2.26
C ILE A 107 -10.06 4.51 2.52
N PRO A 108 -11.01 4.81 1.61
CA PRO A 108 -12.38 4.31 1.69
C PRO A 108 -12.41 2.77 1.78
N SER A 109 -13.35 2.22 2.54
CA SER A 109 -13.37 0.78 2.85
C SER A 109 -13.48 -0.11 1.60
N ASP A 110 -14.26 0.30 0.60
CA ASP A 110 -14.41 -0.43 -0.67
C ASP A 110 -13.11 -0.44 -1.50
N ILE A 111 -12.32 0.63 -1.43
CA ILE A 111 -10.98 0.70 -2.05
C ILE A 111 -9.96 -0.10 -1.24
N ALA A 112 -10.05 -0.06 0.09
CA ALA A 112 -9.19 -0.85 0.96
C ALA A 112 -9.36 -2.36 0.66
N GLU A 113 -10.60 -2.82 0.50
CA GLU A 113 -10.91 -4.20 0.10
C GLU A 113 -10.36 -4.53 -1.29
N LEU A 114 -10.50 -3.62 -2.26
CA LEU A 114 -9.92 -3.77 -3.60
C LEU A 114 -8.40 -4.03 -3.53
N PHE A 115 -7.68 -3.25 -2.74
CA PHE A 115 -6.22 -3.35 -2.64
C PHE A 115 -5.76 -4.66 -2.01
N VAL A 116 -6.50 -5.16 -1.02
CA VAL A 116 -6.15 -6.36 -0.24
C VAL A 116 -6.70 -7.66 -0.85
N SER A 117 -7.67 -7.57 -1.76
CA SER A 117 -8.25 -8.73 -2.45
C SER A 117 -7.22 -9.54 -3.26
N LYS A 118 -7.57 -10.80 -3.58
CA LYS A 118 -6.79 -11.63 -4.50
C LYS A 118 -6.65 -10.92 -5.86
N GLY A 119 -5.40 -10.69 -6.28
CA GLY A 119 -5.10 -9.93 -7.50
C GLY A 119 -5.12 -8.41 -7.32
N GLY A 120 -5.21 -7.93 -6.08
CA GLY A 120 -5.10 -6.53 -5.70
C GLY A 120 -3.65 -6.01 -5.74
N LEU A 121 -3.39 -4.95 -4.97
CA LEU A 121 -2.08 -4.32 -4.90
C LEU A 121 -1.11 -5.04 -3.96
N PHE A 122 -1.61 -5.65 -2.89
CA PHE A 122 -0.76 -6.36 -1.94
C PHE A 122 -0.25 -7.67 -2.55
N PRO A 123 1.05 -7.99 -2.37
CA PRO A 123 1.66 -9.15 -2.99
C PRO A 123 1.15 -10.45 -2.35
N THR A 124 0.91 -11.48 -3.16
CA THR A 124 0.59 -12.82 -2.65
C THR A 124 1.87 -13.57 -2.22
N PRO A 125 1.79 -14.67 -1.45
CA PRO A 125 2.98 -15.44 -1.06
C PRO A 125 3.84 -15.89 -2.24
N GLU A 126 3.21 -16.23 -3.36
CA GLU A 126 3.89 -16.66 -4.59
C GLU A 126 4.59 -15.51 -5.32
N GLU A 127 4.23 -14.26 -5.00
CA GLU A 127 4.85 -13.05 -5.53
C GLU A 127 6.01 -12.56 -4.65
N ILE A 128 6.33 -13.22 -3.52
CA ILE A 128 7.36 -12.77 -2.58
C ILE A 128 8.47 -13.82 -2.45
N TYR A 129 9.70 -13.40 -2.77
CA TYR A 129 10.90 -14.23 -2.67
C TYR A 129 11.85 -13.70 -1.61
N PHE A 130 12.48 -14.61 -0.87
CA PHE A 130 13.35 -14.29 0.24
C PHE A 130 14.75 -14.87 0.03
N ASP A 131 15.77 -14.04 0.24
CA ASP A 131 17.15 -14.50 0.43
C ASP A 131 17.69 -13.92 1.75
N CYS A 132 18.32 -14.78 2.55
CA CYS A 132 18.96 -14.36 3.78
C CYS A 132 20.27 -15.10 3.97
N SER A 133 21.35 -14.35 4.13
CA SER A 133 22.70 -14.86 4.39
C SER A 133 22.89 -15.58 5.75
N CYS A 134 21.81 -15.84 6.50
CA CYS A 134 21.89 -16.53 7.78
C CYS A 134 21.93 -18.06 7.59
N PRO A 135 22.50 -18.83 8.53
CA PRO A 135 22.63 -20.29 8.39
C PRO A 135 21.30 -21.06 8.60
N ASP A 136 20.17 -20.36 8.71
CA ASP A 136 18.85 -20.98 8.87
C ASP A 136 18.33 -21.40 7.48
N SER A 137 17.99 -22.68 7.32
CA SER A 137 17.49 -23.24 6.06
C SER A 137 15.99 -23.03 5.84
N ALA A 138 15.29 -22.38 6.78
CA ALA A 138 13.89 -22.04 6.60
C ALA A 138 13.70 -21.03 5.45
N TYR A 139 12.70 -21.28 4.59
CA TYR A 139 12.30 -20.36 3.51
C TYR A 139 12.10 -18.93 4.01
N MET A 140 11.43 -18.78 5.16
CA MET A 140 11.31 -17.51 5.88
C MET A 140 11.90 -17.64 7.28
N CYS A 141 13.12 -17.15 7.46
CA CYS A 141 13.75 -17.09 8.76
C CYS A 141 13.23 -15.88 9.58
N LYS A 142 13.54 -15.86 10.88
CA LYS A 142 13.16 -14.74 11.77
C LYS A 142 13.74 -13.38 11.34
N HIS A 143 14.85 -13.35 10.62
CA HIS A 143 15.45 -12.09 10.14
C HIS A 143 14.62 -11.50 9.00
N VAL A 144 14.19 -12.33 8.04
CA VAL A 144 13.24 -11.93 6.98
C VAL A 144 11.94 -11.43 7.61
N ALA A 145 11.37 -12.17 8.57
CA ALA A 145 10.17 -11.74 9.29
C ALA A 145 10.36 -10.38 10.00
N ALA A 146 11.55 -10.10 10.55
CA ALA A 146 11.84 -8.81 11.16
C ALA A 146 11.85 -7.67 10.13
N VAL A 147 12.41 -7.91 8.94
CA VAL A 147 12.40 -6.94 7.83
C VAL A 147 10.98 -6.70 7.32
N LEU A 148 10.16 -7.76 7.17
CA LEU A 148 8.75 -7.65 6.78
C LEU A 148 7.94 -6.75 7.73
N TYR A 149 8.17 -6.84 9.04
CA TYR A 149 7.58 -5.89 9.98
C TYR A 149 8.21 -4.49 9.90
N GLY A 150 9.51 -4.39 9.65
CA GLY A 150 10.18 -3.09 9.50
C GLY A 150 9.66 -2.30 8.30
N ILE A 151 9.32 -2.99 7.20
CA ILE A 151 8.66 -2.40 6.03
C ILE A 151 7.32 -1.77 6.42
N ALA A 152 6.53 -2.40 7.32
CA ALA A 152 5.30 -1.82 7.82
C ALA A 152 5.52 -0.46 8.51
N VAL A 153 6.60 -0.34 9.30
CA VAL A 153 7.00 0.90 9.97
C VAL A 153 7.43 1.97 8.95
N MET A 154 8.05 1.56 7.85
CA MET A 154 8.41 2.48 6.77
C MET A 154 7.16 2.99 6.04
N PHE A 155 6.19 2.12 5.76
CA PHE A 155 4.93 2.53 5.12
C PHE A 155 4.09 3.46 5.98
N ASP A 156 4.16 3.35 7.31
CA ASP A 156 3.54 4.31 8.21
C ASP A 156 4.06 5.73 8.05
N ARG A 157 5.33 5.88 7.67
CA ARG A 157 6.01 7.17 7.58
C ARG A 157 6.00 7.72 6.16
N GLU A 158 6.18 6.83 5.19
CA GLU A 158 6.23 7.16 3.77
C GLU A 158 5.39 6.15 2.97
N PRO A 159 4.06 6.32 2.94
CA PRO A 159 3.15 5.42 2.22
C PRO A 159 3.47 5.23 0.74
N LEU A 160 4.08 6.24 0.11
CA LEU A 160 4.47 6.18 -1.31
C LEU A 160 5.54 5.11 -1.58
N LEU A 161 6.26 4.64 -0.56
CA LEU A 161 7.18 3.50 -0.67
C LEU A 161 6.44 2.22 -1.05
N PHE A 162 5.18 2.04 -0.65
CA PHE A 162 4.40 0.86 -1.07
C PHE A 162 4.20 0.86 -2.57
N PHE A 163 3.77 1.99 -3.15
CA PHE A 163 3.56 2.11 -4.58
C PHE A 163 4.88 1.98 -5.36
N ARG A 164 5.97 2.59 -4.86
CA ARG A 164 7.31 2.39 -5.42
C ARG A 164 7.68 0.91 -5.44
N LEU A 165 7.52 0.21 -4.32
CA LEU A 165 7.79 -1.22 -4.23
C LEU A 165 6.97 -2.04 -5.22
N ARG A 166 5.72 -1.67 -5.47
CA ARG A 166 4.84 -2.34 -6.44
C ARG A 166 5.05 -1.89 -7.90
N GLY A 167 5.98 -0.97 -8.16
CA GLY A 167 6.23 -0.43 -9.51
C GLY A 167 5.07 0.43 -10.04
N ILE A 168 4.32 1.06 -9.14
CA ILE A 168 3.15 1.85 -9.49
C ILE A 168 3.50 3.33 -9.47
N ASN A 169 3.27 3.99 -10.61
CA ASN A 169 3.29 5.44 -10.67
C ASN A 169 2.01 6.00 -10.05
N VAL A 170 2.14 6.65 -8.89
CA VAL A 170 1.00 7.19 -8.14
C VAL A 170 0.32 8.34 -8.89
N ASP A 171 1.05 9.13 -9.65
CA ASP A 171 0.46 10.16 -10.51
C ASP A 171 -0.48 9.55 -11.55
N THR A 172 -0.16 8.36 -12.08
CA THR A 172 -1.05 7.64 -13.00
C THR A 172 -2.34 7.18 -12.32
N LEU A 173 -2.27 6.73 -11.06
CA LEU A 173 -3.47 6.36 -10.29
C LEU A 173 -4.38 7.57 -10.03
N VAL A 174 -3.80 8.71 -9.67
CA VAL A 174 -4.55 9.92 -9.31
C VAL A 174 -5.07 10.67 -10.54
N ARG A 175 -4.24 10.85 -11.59
CA ARG A 175 -4.65 11.60 -12.81
C ARG A 175 -5.81 10.93 -13.54
N LYS A 176 -5.76 9.60 -13.72
CA LYS A 176 -6.86 8.86 -14.35
C LYS A 176 -8.18 9.04 -13.58
N SER A 177 -8.11 9.07 -12.25
CA SER A 177 -9.28 9.32 -11.40
C SER A 177 -9.89 10.71 -11.62
N VAL A 178 -9.06 11.74 -11.82
CA VAL A 178 -9.51 13.11 -12.06
C VAL A 178 -10.05 13.30 -13.47
N GLU A 179 -9.33 12.85 -14.49
CA GLU A 179 -9.72 12.98 -15.91
C GLU A 179 -11.08 12.32 -16.18
N GLU A 180 -11.26 11.06 -15.76
CA GLU A 180 -12.51 10.33 -15.97
C GLU A 180 -13.69 10.95 -15.19
N ARG A 181 -13.44 11.56 -14.01
CA ARG A 181 -14.46 12.32 -13.27
C ARG A 181 -14.87 13.58 -14.04
N THR A 182 -13.91 14.34 -14.57
CA THR A 182 -14.23 15.53 -15.38
C THR A 182 -15.03 15.15 -16.61
N GLU A 183 -14.67 14.06 -17.31
CA GLU A 183 -15.47 13.55 -18.41
C GLU A 183 -16.87 13.10 -17.98
N LYS A 184 -17.01 12.47 -16.80
CA LYS A 184 -18.32 12.05 -16.28
C LYS A 184 -19.18 13.26 -15.91
N MET A 185 -18.60 14.31 -15.33
CA MET A 185 -19.28 15.58 -15.07
C MET A 185 -19.70 16.26 -16.38
N LEU A 186 -18.82 16.30 -17.38
CA LEU A 186 -19.12 16.87 -18.70
C LEU A 186 -20.21 16.08 -19.43
N ARG A 187 -20.18 14.73 -19.38
CA ARG A 187 -21.25 13.87 -19.91
C ARG A 187 -22.59 14.11 -19.20
N ASN A 188 -22.57 14.24 -17.87
CA ASN A 188 -23.78 14.47 -17.09
C ASN A 188 -24.32 15.89 -17.22
N ALA A 189 -23.49 16.88 -17.54
CA ALA A 189 -23.92 18.27 -17.78
C ALA A 189 -24.86 18.39 -19.00
N GLY A 190 -24.79 17.45 -19.95
CA GLY A 190 -25.73 17.34 -21.07
C GLY A 190 -26.99 16.51 -20.78
N CYS A 191 -27.09 15.82 -19.64
CA CYS A 191 -28.24 15.00 -19.29
C CYS A 191 -29.23 15.81 -18.45
N ARG A 192 -30.35 16.23 -19.05
CA ARG A 192 -31.51 16.75 -18.32
C ARG A 192 -31.94 15.74 -17.26
N THR A 193 -31.79 16.06 -15.99
CA THR A 193 -32.36 15.25 -14.91
C THR A 193 -33.86 15.53 -14.84
N GLY A 194 -34.70 14.49 -14.71
CA GLY A 194 -36.17 14.62 -14.68
C GLY A 194 -36.76 15.41 -13.51
N ARG A 195 -35.94 16.16 -12.77
CA ARG A 195 -36.32 17.08 -11.68
C ARG A 195 -36.12 18.56 -12.04
N MET A 196 -35.65 18.87 -13.24
CA MET A 196 -35.64 20.26 -13.73
C MET A 196 -37.00 20.58 -14.33
N LEU A 197 -37.71 21.53 -13.72
CA LEU A 197 -38.95 22.11 -14.23
C LEU A 197 -38.69 22.73 -15.62
N ASP A 198 -39.63 22.55 -16.55
CA ASP A 198 -39.57 23.21 -17.86
C ASP A 198 -39.63 24.75 -17.66
N ASP A 199 -39.11 25.53 -18.60
CA ASP A 199 -39.14 27.00 -18.53
C ASP A 199 -40.57 27.55 -18.37
N ARG A 200 -41.57 26.76 -18.78
CA ARG A 200 -43.00 27.03 -18.58
C ARG A 200 -43.45 26.83 -17.12
N GLU A 201 -42.96 25.80 -16.45
CA GLU A 201 -43.33 25.48 -15.07
C GLU A 201 -42.65 26.42 -14.04
N ILE A 202 -41.47 26.97 -14.38
CA ILE A 202 -40.78 27.96 -13.54
C ILE A 202 -41.58 29.27 -13.46
N LYS A 203 -42.19 29.71 -14.57
CA LYS A 203 -43.04 30.91 -14.61
C LYS A 203 -44.30 30.75 -13.76
N ASP A 204 -44.94 29.59 -13.83
CA ASP A 204 -46.18 29.31 -13.08
C ASP A 204 -45.92 29.13 -11.57
N THR A 205 -44.73 28.68 -11.18
CA THR A 205 -44.38 28.44 -9.77
C THR A 205 -43.89 29.69 -9.04
N PHE A 206 -43.17 30.59 -9.72
CA PHE A 206 -42.55 31.77 -9.08
C PHE A 206 -43.18 33.11 -9.44
N GLY A 207 -44.12 33.18 -10.39
CA GLY A 207 -44.91 34.40 -10.66
C GLY A 207 -44.08 35.64 -11.02
N ILE A 208 -42.90 35.45 -11.61
CA ILE A 208 -42.04 36.56 -12.05
C ILE A 208 -42.37 36.85 -13.52
N LEU A 209 -42.91 38.05 -13.75
CA LEU A 209 -43.16 38.66 -15.07
C LEU A 209 -41.85 38.95 -15.82
#